data_AF-A0A1F3SKA4-F1
#
_entry.id   AF-A0A1F3SKA4-F1
#
_cell.length_a   1.000
_cell.length_b   1.000
_cell.length_c   1.000
_cell.angle_alpha   90.00
_cell.angle_beta   90.00
_cell.angle_gamma   90.00
#
_symmetry.space_group_name_H-M   'P 1'
#
loop_
_entity.id
_entity.type
_entity.pdbx_description
1 polymer ?
#
loop_
_entity_poly.entity_id
_entity_poly.type
_entity_poly.pdbx_seq_one_letter_code
_entity_poly.pdbx_strand_id
1 'polypeptide(L)'
;MNSNLVNAMNLEGVRPSLVGLPLPLVIEANKHIEQMGLLLAKSTILSTFLHNLSVSFPERILAGTISAFYSYALSQNLEWVNQQTCDQIVMASLLQDIGLGKVADKLKGISFDVLLKDHRQVFHSHPKEGLLLLQEVEDISERVRQIIYQHHEQQNGQGFPNGIKGLRIYPPAKILGLASAFADQMMKNPGELPVNILRQFVADRELMLCFDGDCVKAMIKIFMSKKGSRGNYV
;
A
#
# COMPACT_ATOMS: atom_id res chain seq x y z
N MET A 1 -23.48 4.94 -10.54
CA MET A 1 -22.64 5.54 -9.48
C MET A 1 -21.44 4.65 -9.07
N ASN A 2 -21.44 3.33 -9.32
CA ASN A 2 -20.33 2.41 -8.96
C ASN A 2 -19.06 2.46 -9.83
N SER A 3 -19.09 3.05 -11.04
CA SER A 3 -17.91 3.13 -11.92
C SER A 3 -16.84 4.11 -11.42
N ASN A 4 -17.22 5.09 -10.59
CA ASN A 4 -16.32 6.19 -10.23
C ASN A 4 -15.22 5.78 -9.25
N LEU A 5 -15.40 4.75 -8.41
CA LEU A 5 -14.37 4.31 -7.47
C LEU A 5 -13.34 3.37 -8.08
N VAL A 6 -13.77 2.44 -8.93
CA VAL A 6 -12.85 1.61 -9.71
C VAL A 6 -11.98 2.50 -10.61
N ASN A 7 -12.58 3.54 -11.19
CA ASN A 7 -11.86 4.59 -11.92
C ASN A 7 -10.99 5.46 -10.99
N ALA A 8 -11.46 5.80 -9.78
CA ALA A 8 -10.68 6.60 -8.81
C ALA A 8 -9.46 5.85 -8.25
N MET A 9 -9.58 4.54 -8.01
CA MET A 9 -8.45 3.65 -7.69
C MET A 9 -7.48 3.47 -8.87
N ASN A 10 -7.83 4.02 -10.04
CA ASN A 10 -6.99 4.17 -11.21
C ASN A 10 -6.38 2.86 -11.72
N LEU A 11 -7.17 1.79 -11.71
CA LEU A 11 -6.70 0.47 -12.17
C LEU A 11 -6.35 0.48 -13.66
N GLU A 12 -6.98 1.35 -14.45
CA GLU A 12 -6.65 1.56 -15.88
C GLU A 12 -5.44 2.50 -16.10
N GLY A 13 -5.01 3.28 -15.10
CA GLY A 13 -3.92 4.26 -15.25
C GLY A 13 -2.59 3.84 -14.62
N VAL A 14 -2.56 2.77 -13.80
CA VAL A 14 -1.30 2.16 -13.36
C VAL A 14 -0.72 1.35 -14.50
N ARG A 15 0.06 2.03 -15.35
CA ARG A 15 0.78 1.37 -16.45
C ARG A 15 1.70 0.30 -15.87
N PRO A 16 1.81 -0.90 -16.48
CA PRO A 16 2.76 -1.93 -16.05
C PRO A 16 4.20 -1.40 -15.89
N SER A 17 4.58 -0.40 -16.69
CA SER A 17 5.87 0.29 -16.60
C SER A 17 6.05 1.10 -15.31
N LEU A 18 4.97 1.61 -14.72
CA LEU A 18 4.99 2.38 -13.48
C LEU A 18 5.39 1.49 -12.31
N VAL A 19 4.84 0.26 -12.24
CA VAL A 19 5.13 -0.66 -11.14
C VAL A 19 6.42 -1.46 -11.36
N GLY A 20 6.92 -1.62 -12.59
CA GLY A 20 8.21 -2.28 -12.87
C GLY A 20 8.26 -3.78 -12.55
N LEU A 21 7.10 -4.40 -12.30
CA LEU A 21 6.93 -5.83 -12.05
C LEU A 21 6.92 -6.63 -13.37
N PRO A 22 7.24 -7.94 -13.36
CA PRO A 22 7.07 -8.80 -14.54
C PRO A 22 5.62 -8.81 -15.05
N LEU A 23 5.40 -8.76 -16.37
CA LEU A 23 4.07 -8.65 -16.96
C LEU A 23 3.07 -9.73 -16.48
N PRO A 24 3.43 -11.03 -16.39
CA PRO A 24 2.50 -12.04 -15.85
C PRO A 24 2.05 -11.73 -14.42
N LEU A 25 2.97 -11.21 -13.60
CA LEU A 25 2.68 -10.84 -12.22
C LEU A 25 1.79 -9.59 -12.14
N VAL A 26 1.98 -8.62 -13.05
CA VAL A 26 1.10 -7.44 -13.17
C VAL A 26 -0.31 -7.86 -13.54
N ILE A 27 -0.47 -8.76 -14.50
CA ILE A 27 -1.80 -9.23 -14.95
C ILE A 27 -2.55 -9.90 -13.81
N GLU A 28 -1.91 -10.83 -13.10
CA GLU A 28 -2.55 -11.50 -11.96
C GLU A 28 -2.83 -10.53 -10.81
N ALA A 29 -1.86 -9.68 -10.43
CA ALA A 29 -2.07 -8.66 -9.40
C ALA A 29 -3.26 -7.76 -9.76
N ASN A 30 -3.36 -7.31 -11.00
CA ASN A 30 -4.44 -6.44 -11.45
C ASN A 30 -5.81 -7.11 -11.29
N LYS A 31 -5.95 -8.39 -11.64
CA LYS A 31 -7.19 -9.15 -11.44
C LYS A 31 -7.61 -9.18 -9.96
N HIS A 32 -6.67 -9.42 -9.05
CA HIS A 32 -6.96 -9.42 -7.60
C HIS A 32 -7.35 -8.03 -7.11
N ILE A 33 -6.62 -7.00 -7.55
CA ILE A 33 -6.89 -5.60 -7.17
C ILE A 33 -8.27 -5.16 -7.68
N GLU A 34 -8.63 -5.46 -8.93
CA GLU A 34 -9.95 -5.19 -9.50
C GLU A 34 -11.05 -5.90 -8.72
N GLN A 35 -10.86 -7.18 -8.40
CA GLN A 35 -11.82 -7.94 -7.61
C GLN A 35 -12.03 -7.31 -6.23
N MET A 36 -10.96 -6.96 -5.52
CA MET A 36 -11.07 -6.29 -4.22
C MET A 36 -11.72 -4.91 -4.37
N GLY A 37 -11.34 -4.14 -5.38
CA GLY A 37 -11.93 -2.84 -5.66
C GLY A 37 -13.44 -2.89 -5.91
N LEU A 38 -13.91 -3.90 -6.65
CA LEU A 38 -15.34 -4.15 -6.86
C LEU A 38 -16.09 -4.53 -5.58
N LEU A 39 -15.44 -5.24 -4.65
CA LEU A 39 -16.02 -5.52 -3.33
C LEU A 39 -16.16 -4.24 -2.51
N LEU A 40 -15.11 -3.42 -2.46
CA LEU A 40 -15.11 -2.15 -1.72
C LEU A 40 -16.16 -1.17 -2.26
N ALA A 41 -16.34 -1.11 -3.58
CA ALA A 41 -17.33 -0.25 -4.23
C ALA A 41 -18.79 -0.60 -3.90
N LYS A 42 -19.08 -1.76 -3.30
CA LYS A 42 -20.43 -2.11 -2.84
C LYS A 42 -20.82 -1.35 -1.56
N SER A 43 -19.84 -0.93 -0.76
CA SER A 43 -20.09 -0.18 0.47
C SER A 43 -20.16 1.32 0.16
N THR A 44 -21.33 1.92 0.38
CA THR A 44 -21.51 3.38 0.25
C THR A 44 -20.61 4.15 1.21
N ILE A 45 -20.41 3.63 2.43
CA ILE A 45 -19.56 4.25 3.45
C ILE A 45 -18.12 4.32 2.95
N LEU A 46 -17.54 3.19 2.53
CA LEU A 46 -16.18 3.14 2.00
C LEU A 46 -16.04 4.03 0.76
N SER A 47 -17.04 3.98 -0.11
CA SER A 47 -17.11 4.79 -1.33
C SER A 47 -17.01 6.28 -1.05
N THR A 48 -17.72 6.79 -0.05
CA THR A 48 -17.68 8.20 0.36
C THR A 48 -16.30 8.60 0.89
N PHE A 49 -15.70 7.81 1.79
CA PHE A 49 -14.42 8.17 2.39
C PHE A 49 -13.24 8.05 1.42
N LEU A 50 -13.27 7.05 0.54
CA LEU A 50 -12.31 6.92 -0.55
C LEU A 50 -12.46 8.06 -1.57
N HIS A 51 -13.69 8.51 -1.85
CA HIS A 51 -13.90 9.69 -2.68
C HIS A 51 -13.30 10.95 -2.04
N ASN A 52 -13.56 11.20 -0.75
CA ASN A 52 -12.98 12.34 -0.02
C ASN A 52 -11.45 12.28 -0.03
N LEU A 53 -10.88 11.10 0.20
CA LEU A 53 -9.44 10.89 0.08
C LEU A 53 -8.93 11.21 -1.33
N SER A 54 -9.60 10.75 -2.38
CA SER A 54 -9.20 10.99 -3.77
C SER A 54 -9.24 12.47 -4.16
N VAL A 55 -10.14 13.25 -3.57
CA VAL A 55 -10.28 14.69 -3.85
C VAL A 55 -9.21 15.48 -3.10
N SER A 56 -8.94 15.13 -1.84
CA SER A 56 -8.00 15.87 -0.99
C SER A 56 -6.54 15.46 -1.20
N PHE A 57 -6.30 14.17 -1.42
CA PHE A 57 -4.96 13.59 -1.56
C PHE A 57 -4.95 12.49 -2.65
N PRO A 58 -5.18 12.84 -3.94
CA PRO A 58 -5.19 11.88 -5.04
C PRO A 58 -3.94 11.01 -5.13
N GLU A 59 -2.78 11.55 -4.73
CA GLU A 59 -1.51 10.83 -4.64
C GLU A 59 -1.56 9.63 -3.69
N ARG A 60 -2.42 9.65 -2.66
CA ARG A 60 -2.57 8.53 -1.71
C ARG A 60 -3.37 7.38 -2.28
N ILE A 61 -4.31 7.67 -3.19
CA ILE A 61 -5.00 6.62 -3.92
C ILE A 61 -4.02 5.90 -4.84
N LEU A 62 -3.18 6.64 -5.57
CA LEU A 62 -2.15 6.04 -6.42
C LEU A 62 -1.12 5.24 -5.61
N ALA A 63 -0.65 5.79 -4.48
CA ALA A 63 0.24 5.08 -3.56
C ALA A 63 -0.39 3.78 -3.03
N GLY A 64 -1.68 3.81 -2.67
CA GLY A 64 -2.46 2.63 -2.28
C GLY A 64 -2.50 1.55 -3.37
N THR A 65 -2.77 1.95 -4.62
CA THR A 65 -2.79 1.01 -5.75
C THR A 65 -1.40 0.42 -6.02
N ILE A 66 -0.33 1.22 -6.02
CA ILE A 66 1.04 0.73 -6.15
C ILE A 66 1.38 -0.23 -5.00
N SER A 67 1.00 0.11 -3.77
CA SER A 67 1.18 -0.75 -2.59
C SER A 67 0.47 -2.09 -2.76
N ALA A 68 -0.71 -2.11 -3.37
CA ALA A 68 -1.46 -3.33 -3.63
C ALA A 68 -0.74 -4.26 -4.63
N PHE A 69 -0.17 -3.70 -5.71
CA PHE A 69 0.66 -4.47 -6.66
C PHE A 69 1.87 -5.11 -5.97
N TYR A 70 2.58 -4.33 -5.15
CA TYR A 70 3.76 -4.82 -4.43
C TYR A 70 3.41 -5.81 -3.33
N SER A 71 2.32 -5.58 -2.60
CA SER A 71 1.80 -6.52 -1.60
C SER A 71 1.44 -7.86 -2.21
N TYR A 72 0.77 -7.87 -3.37
CA TYR A 72 0.48 -9.09 -4.11
C TYR A 72 1.78 -9.80 -4.52
N ALA A 73 2.72 -9.07 -5.14
CA ALA A 73 3.99 -9.61 -5.60
C ALA A 73 4.86 -10.20 -4.48
N LEU A 74 4.91 -9.53 -3.32
CA LEU A 74 5.58 -10.00 -2.12
C LEU A 74 4.93 -11.28 -1.59
N SER A 75 3.59 -11.31 -1.56
CA SER A 75 2.83 -12.47 -1.09
C SER A 75 3.15 -13.73 -1.91
N GLN A 76 3.36 -13.60 -3.22
CA GLN A 76 3.76 -14.75 -4.07
C GLN A 76 5.15 -15.32 -3.74
N ASN A 77 5.97 -14.58 -3.01
CA ASN A 77 7.33 -14.98 -2.64
C ASN A 77 7.44 -15.40 -1.16
N LEU A 78 6.32 -15.51 -0.44
CA LEU A 78 6.24 -15.86 0.98
C LEU A 78 5.35 -17.09 1.17
N GLU A 79 5.94 -18.23 1.49
CA GLU A 79 5.27 -19.55 1.52
C GLU A 79 4.11 -19.65 2.50
N TRP A 80 4.12 -18.86 3.58
CA TRP A 80 3.06 -18.85 4.59
C TRP A 80 1.82 -18.06 4.15
N VAL A 81 1.89 -17.29 3.06
CA VAL A 81 0.79 -16.47 2.57
C VAL A 81 -0.09 -17.31 1.64
N ASN A 82 -1.26 -17.69 2.13
CA ASN A 82 -2.30 -18.31 1.31
C ASN A 82 -3.15 -17.25 0.57
N GLN A 83 -4.01 -17.72 -0.34
CA GLN A 83 -4.86 -16.84 -1.15
C GLN A 83 -5.71 -15.87 -0.32
N GLN A 84 -6.36 -16.37 0.74
CA GLN A 84 -7.19 -15.54 1.61
C GLN A 84 -6.37 -14.43 2.28
N THR A 85 -5.15 -14.74 2.72
CA THR A 85 -4.25 -13.76 3.34
C THR A 85 -3.77 -12.74 2.31
N CYS A 86 -3.45 -13.18 1.09
CA CYS A 86 -3.09 -12.29 -0.02
C CYS A 86 -4.22 -11.29 -0.32
N ASP A 87 -5.46 -11.77 -0.46
CA ASP A 87 -6.63 -10.91 -0.72
C ASP A 87 -6.85 -9.90 0.42
N GLN A 88 -6.64 -10.31 1.67
CA GLN A 88 -6.71 -9.41 2.83
C GLN A 88 -5.63 -8.32 2.80
N ILE A 89 -4.40 -8.64 2.40
CA ILE A 89 -3.31 -7.66 2.28
C ILE A 89 -3.58 -6.71 1.11
N VAL A 90 -4.04 -7.22 -0.04
CA VAL A 90 -4.40 -6.40 -1.21
C VAL A 90 -5.53 -5.44 -0.86
N MET A 91 -6.60 -5.91 -0.23
CA MET A 91 -7.70 -5.07 0.24
C MET A 91 -7.21 -4.03 1.25
N ALA A 92 -6.37 -4.42 2.21
CA ALA A 92 -5.78 -3.49 3.17
C ALA A 92 -4.91 -2.43 2.50
N SER A 93 -4.19 -2.77 1.43
CA SER A 93 -3.36 -1.83 0.66
C SER A 93 -4.20 -0.72 0.02
N LEU A 94 -5.36 -1.07 -0.53
CA LEU A 94 -6.29 -0.11 -1.13
C LEU A 94 -6.95 0.81 -0.09
N LEU A 95 -7.05 0.35 1.16
CA LEU A 95 -7.70 1.06 2.26
C LEU A 95 -6.70 1.70 3.24
N GLN A 96 -5.39 1.56 3.05
CA GLN A 96 -4.38 1.85 4.07
C GLN A 96 -4.48 3.28 4.64
N ASP A 97 -4.81 4.24 3.77
CA ASP A 97 -4.92 5.66 4.09
C ASP A 97 -6.37 6.13 4.27
N ILE A 98 -7.38 5.24 4.31
CA ILE A 98 -8.80 5.63 4.36
C ILE A 98 -9.14 6.53 5.56
N GLY A 99 -8.40 6.40 6.66
CA GLY A 99 -8.54 7.25 7.84
C GLY A 99 -8.29 8.74 7.55
N LEU A 100 -7.46 9.07 6.55
CA LEU A 100 -7.26 10.45 6.10
C LEU A 100 -8.56 11.02 5.48
N GLY A 101 -9.38 10.18 4.86
CA GLY A 101 -10.69 10.58 4.31
C GLY A 101 -11.66 11.14 5.36
N LYS A 102 -11.49 10.79 6.64
CA LYS A 102 -12.30 11.29 7.76
C LYS A 102 -11.89 12.70 8.20
N VAL A 103 -10.63 13.07 7.99
CA VAL A 103 -10.08 14.39 8.33
C VAL A 103 -9.86 15.27 7.09
N ALA A 104 -10.05 14.70 5.89
CA ALA A 104 -9.84 15.35 4.59
C ALA A 104 -10.55 16.70 4.47
N ASP A 105 -11.80 16.81 4.94
CA ASP A 105 -12.55 18.07 4.91
C ASP A 105 -11.88 19.18 5.73
N LYS A 106 -11.25 18.83 6.85
CA LYS A 106 -10.50 19.78 7.71
C LYS A 106 -9.12 20.11 7.14
N LEU A 107 -8.65 19.33 6.18
CA LEU A 107 -7.35 19.48 5.53
C LEU A 107 -7.47 20.03 4.09
N LYS A 108 -8.64 20.54 3.70
CA LYS A 108 -8.84 21.14 2.37
C LYS A 108 -7.81 22.24 2.10
N GLY A 109 -7.11 22.11 0.97
CA GLY A 109 -6.07 23.06 0.56
C GLY A 109 -4.69 22.84 1.19
N ILE A 110 -4.55 21.87 2.10
CA ILE A 110 -3.25 21.43 2.61
C ILE A 110 -2.69 20.38 1.66
N SER A 111 -1.50 20.61 1.12
CA SER A 111 -0.80 19.59 0.32
C SER A 111 -0.30 18.45 1.20
N PHE A 112 -0.09 17.27 0.61
CA PHE A 112 0.42 16.13 1.37
C PHE A 112 1.81 16.40 1.99
N ASP A 113 2.68 17.15 1.31
CA ASP A 113 3.98 17.55 1.88
C ASP A 113 3.84 18.43 3.13
N VAL A 114 2.89 19.36 3.14
CA VAL A 114 2.59 20.20 4.31
C VAL A 114 1.95 19.36 5.42
N LEU A 115 1.07 18.42 5.07
CA LEU A 115 0.49 17.48 6.03
C LEU A 115 1.58 16.69 6.76
N LEU A 116 2.58 16.18 6.05
CA LEU A 116 3.67 15.39 6.62
C LEU A 116 4.64 16.21 7.49
N LYS A 117 4.84 17.50 7.16
CA LYS A 117 5.78 18.38 7.87
C LYS A 117 5.14 19.07 9.06
N ASP A 118 4.00 19.72 8.84
CA ASP A 118 3.42 20.68 9.79
C ASP A 118 2.27 20.05 10.59
N HIS A 119 1.67 18.97 10.07
CA HIS A 119 0.52 18.29 10.68
C HIS A 119 0.79 16.80 10.92
N ARG A 120 2.04 16.43 11.23
CA ARG A 120 2.48 15.04 11.40
C ARG A 120 1.61 14.23 12.36
N GLN A 121 1.11 14.83 13.45
CA GLN A 121 0.22 14.14 14.40
C GLN A 121 -1.10 13.70 13.75
N VAL A 122 -1.64 14.51 12.84
CA VAL A 122 -2.85 14.16 12.07
C VAL A 122 -2.55 13.00 11.14
N PHE A 123 -1.42 13.04 10.44
CA PHE A 123 -0.99 11.91 9.62
C PHE A 123 -0.80 10.65 10.48
N HIS A 124 -0.13 10.74 11.63
CA HIS A 124 0.09 9.59 12.51
C HIS A 124 -1.20 9.02 13.12
N SER A 125 -2.29 9.81 13.19
CA SER A 125 -3.58 9.32 13.67
C SER A 125 -4.36 8.50 12.63
N HIS A 126 -4.03 8.60 11.34
CA HIS A 126 -4.86 8.00 10.31
C HIS A 126 -5.02 6.47 10.40
N PRO A 127 -4.05 5.66 10.86
CA PRO A 127 -4.29 4.22 11.01
C PRO A 127 -5.36 3.94 12.07
N LYS A 128 -5.38 4.73 13.14
CA LYS A 128 -6.40 4.64 14.19
C LYS A 128 -7.77 5.12 13.68
N GLU A 129 -7.81 6.24 12.96
CA GLU A 129 -9.06 6.73 12.37
C GLU A 129 -9.62 5.76 11.33
N GLY A 130 -8.75 5.13 10.54
CA GLY A 130 -9.10 4.07 9.59
C GLY A 130 -9.68 2.85 10.31
N LEU A 131 -9.04 2.37 11.37
CA LEU A 131 -9.56 1.28 12.19
C LEU A 131 -10.96 1.58 12.72
N LEU A 132 -11.17 2.75 13.33
CA LEU A 132 -12.47 3.16 13.87
C LEU A 132 -13.55 3.24 12.78
N LEU A 133 -13.21 3.77 11.61
CA LEU A 133 -14.12 3.83 10.46
C LEU A 133 -14.51 2.43 9.98
N LEU A 134 -13.55 1.52 9.88
CA LEU A 134 -13.77 0.17 9.36
C LEU A 134 -14.45 -0.76 10.37
N GLN A 135 -14.50 -0.40 11.66
CA GLN A 135 -15.31 -1.11 12.66
C GLN A 135 -16.80 -1.03 12.36
N GLU A 136 -17.24 0.07 11.73
CA GLU A 136 -18.64 0.30 11.33
C GLU A 136 -19.01 -0.37 9.99
N VAL A 137 -18.07 -1.07 9.34
CA VAL A 137 -18.28 -1.72 8.04
C VAL A 137 -18.20 -3.23 8.19
N GLU A 138 -19.35 -3.91 8.18
CA GLU A 138 -19.47 -5.35 8.45
C GLU A 138 -18.65 -6.24 7.49
N ASP A 139 -18.54 -5.84 6.23
CA ASP A 139 -17.83 -6.61 5.18
C ASP A 139 -16.29 -6.59 5.31
N ILE A 140 -15.75 -5.79 6.24
CA ILE A 140 -14.30 -5.67 6.44
C ILE A 140 -13.87 -6.50 7.65
N SER A 141 -13.18 -7.61 7.37
CA SER A 141 -12.69 -8.51 8.41
C SER A 141 -11.71 -7.85 9.38
N GLU A 142 -11.69 -8.32 10.62
CA GLU A 142 -10.75 -7.84 11.65
C GLU A 142 -9.28 -7.96 11.20
N ARG A 143 -8.94 -8.97 10.39
CA ARG A 143 -7.58 -9.12 9.85
C ARG A 143 -7.20 -7.95 8.94
N VAL A 144 -8.10 -7.51 8.06
CA VAL A 144 -7.87 -6.34 7.18
C VAL A 144 -7.70 -5.09 8.02
N ARG A 145 -8.56 -4.90 9.03
CA ARG A 145 -8.48 -3.78 9.97
C ARG A 145 -7.14 -3.75 10.71
N GLN A 146 -6.67 -4.90 11.20
CA GLN A 146 -5.39 -5.03 11.89
C GLN A 146 -4.20 -4.71 10.98
N ILE A 147 -4.24 -5.13 9.71
CA ILE A 147 -3.21 -4.81 8.71
C ILE A 147 -3.11 -3.29 8.54
N ILE A 148 -4.25 -2.63 8.30
CA ILE A 148 -4.33 -1.18 8.13
C ILE A 148 -3.88 -0.46 9.41
N TYR A 149 -4.27 -0.95 10.58
CA TYR A 149 -3.90 -0.30 11.83
C TYR A 149 -2.39 -0.33 12.12
N GLN A 150 -1.68 -1.37 11.65
CA GLN A 150 -0.27 -1.61 11.96
C GLN A 150 0.69 -1.36 10.79
N HIS A 151 0.24 -0.93 9.61
CA HIS A 151 1.09 -0.84 8.43
C HIS A 151 2.25 0.17 8.55
N HIS A 152 2.16 1.12 9.49
CA HIS A 152 3.23 2.07 9.81
C HIS A 152 4.08 1.66 11.02
N GLU A 153 3.82 0.50 11.63
CA GLU A 153 4.69 -0.06 12.66
C GLU A 153 6.00 -0.55 12.02
N GLN A 154 7.12 -0.35 12.71
CA GLN A 154 8.46 -0.62 12.18
C GLN A 154 9.18 -1.65 13.04
N GLN A 155 10.02 -2.49 12.43
CA GLN A 155 10.76 -3.55 13.13
C GLN A 155 11.62 -3.02 14.28
N ASN A 156 12.15 -1.81 14.14
CA ASN A 156 12.95 -1.12 15.16
C ASN A 156 12.11 -0.47 16.28
N GLY A 157 10.77 -0.47 16.19
CA GLY A 157 9.86 0.14 17.16
C GLY A 157 9.68 1.65 17.06
N GLN A 158 10.21 2.30 16.02
CA GLN A 158 10.05 3.74 15.77
C GLN A 158 8.79 4.08 14.95
N GLY A 159 7.99 3.07 14.62
CA GLY A 159 6.73 3.22 13.90
C GLY A 159 5.59 3.77 14.76
N PHE A 160 4.40 3.82 14.16
CA PHE A 160 3.17 4.30 14.78
C PHE A 160 1.99 3.45 14.30
N PRO A 161 0.84 3.43 15.01
CA PRO A 161 0.45 4.27 16.13
C PRO A 161 0.91 3.82 17.53
N ASN A 162 1.32 2.56 17.73
CA ASN A 162 1.66 2.02 19.04
C ASN A 162 3.17 1.92 19.32
N GLY A 163 4.02 2.02 18.30
CA GLY A 163 5.47 1.84 18.45
C GLY A 163 5.83 0.41 18.84
N ILE A 164 5.06 -0.57 18.35
CA ILE A 164 5.33 -1.99 18.58
C ILE A 164 6.43 -2.49 17.64
N LYS A 165 7.18 -3.52 18.07
CA LYS A 165 8.39 -3.98 17.37
C LYS A 165 8.43 -5.48 17.13
N GLY A 166 9.20 -5.86 16.11
CA GLY A 166 9.55 -7.26 15.87
C GLY A 166 8.34 -8.17 15.68
N LEU A 167 8.25 -9.21 16.51
CA LEU A 167 7.20 -10.23 16.47
C LEU A 167 5.83 -9.72 16.94
N ARG A 168 5.75 -8.52 17.54
CA ARG A 168 4.46 -7.93 17.94
C ARG A 168 3.69 -7.36 16.76
N ILE A 169 4.38 -7.03 15.66
CA ILE A 169 3.77 -6.53 14.43
C ILE A 169 3.15 -7.70 13.69
N TYR A 170 1.87 -7.58 13.35
CA TYR A 170 1.12 -8.60 12.62
C TYR A 170 1.80 -8.91 11.29
N PRO A 171 2.12 -10.19 10.96
CA PRO A 171 2.95 -10.49 9.80
C PRO A 171 2.43 -9.94 8.46
N PRO A 172 1.11 -10.01 8.15
CA PRO A 172 0.56 -9.34 6.97
C PRO A 172 0.72 -7.81 6.96
N ALA A 173 0.75 -7.14 8.12
CA ALA A 173 1.02 -5.71 8.23
C ALA A 173 2.47 -5.35 7.87
N LYS A 174 3.42 -6.26 8.11
CA LYS A 174 4.83 -6.07 7.71
C LYS A 174 5.00 -6.07 6.19
N ILE A 175 4.23 -6.90 5.48
CA ILE A 175 4.20 -6.93 4.01
C ILE A 175 3.69 -5.59 3.51
N LEU A 176 2.53 -5.13 4.01
CA LEU A 176 1.97 -3.85 3.60
C LEU A 176 2.90 -2.68 3.95
N GLY A 177 3.50 -2.66 5.14
CA GLY A 177 4.40 -1.58 5.54
C GLY A 177 5.61 -1.43 4.62
N LEU A 178 6.21 -2.55 4.18
CA LEU A 178 7.28 -2.51 3.18
C LEU A 178 6.76 -2.04 1.80
N ALA A 179 5.63 -2.59 1.34
CA ALA A 179 5.05 -2.22 0.05
C ALA A 179 4.66 -0.72 0.00
N SER A 180 4.09 -0.21 1.08
CA SER A 180 3.68 1.18 1.26
C SER A 180 4.87 2.13 1.27
N ALA A 181 5.91 1.81 2.06
CA ALA A 181 7.14 2.60 2.07
C ALA A 181 7.84 2.62 0.71
N PHE A 182 7.81 1.50 -0.02
CA PHE A 182 8.36 1.45 -1.37
C PHE A 182 7.53 2.29 -2.36
N ALA A 183 6.19 2.19 -2.30
CA ALA A 183 5.29 3.02 -3.09
C ALA A 183 5.53 4.52 -2.85
N ASP A 184 5.73 4.95 -1.60
CA ASP A 184 6.07 6.33 -1.27
C ASP A 184 7.38 6.79 -1.94
N GLN A 185 8.39 5.93 -2.01
CA GLN A 185 9.65 6.24 -2.69
C GLN A 185 9.47 6.34 -4.20
N MET A 186 8.60 5.53 -4.79
CA MET A 186 8.22 5.65 -6.20
C MET A 186 7.50 6.97 -6.48
N MET A 187 6.59 7.37 -5.60
CA MET A 187 5.84 8.63 -5.73
C MET A 187 6.76 9.86 -5.59
N LYS A 188 7.80 9.78 -4.76
CA LYS A 188 8.80 10.86 -4.60
C LYS A 188 9.79 10.97 -5.77
N ASN A 189 9.96 9.91 -6.55
CA ASN A 189 10.93 9.85 -7.65
C ASN A 189 10.22 9.53 -8.98
N PRO A 190 9.32 10.41 -9.46
CA PRO A 190 8.56 10.15 -10.68
C PRO A 190 9.50 10.00 -11.88
N GLY A 191 9.29 8.95 -12.68
CA GLY A 191 10.08 8.66 -13.88
C GLY A 191 11.36 7.85 -13.63
N GLU A 192 11.78 7.65 -12.38
CA GLU A 192 12.88 6.74 -12.06
C GLU A 192 12.43 5.28 -12.21
N LEU A 193 13.35 4.42 -12.67
CA LEU A 193 13.06 3.00 -12.83
C LEU A 193 12.91 2.34 -11.45
N PRO A 194 11.86 1.52 -11.20
CA PRO A 194 11.66 0.88 -9.91
C PRO A 194 12.84 0.05 -9.41
N VAL A 195 13.65 -0.51 -10.32
CA VAL A 195 14.89 -1.23 -9.95
C VAL A 195 15.97 -0.29 -9.36
N ASN A 196 16.05 0.96 -9.81
CA ASN A 196 17.00 1.93 -9.27
C ASN A 196 16.52 2.44 -7.91
N ILE A 197 15.21 2.65 -7.75
CA ILE A 197 14.58 2.95 -6.46
C ILE A 197 14.86 1.83 -5.47
N LEU A 198 14.67 0.56 -5.88
CA LEU A 198 15.00 -0.59 -5.03
C LEU A 198 16.46 -0.60 -4.62
N ARG A 199 17.40 -0.33 -5.55
CA ARG A 199 18.83 -0.27 -5.24
C ARG A 199 19.15 0.77 -4.17
N GLN A 200 18.57 1.96 -4.26
CA GLN A 200 18.73 3.01 -3.26
C GLN A 200 18.07 2.61 -1.94
N PHE A 201 16.85 2.08 -2.00
CA PHE A 201 16.07 1.62 -0.85
C PHE A 201 16.84 0.58 -0.02
N VAL A 202 17.41 -0.45 -0.66
CA VAL A 202 18.15 -1.51 0.06
C VAL A 202 19.58 -1.12 0.45
N ALA A 203 20.13 -0.04 -0.13
CA ALA A 203 21.44 0.49 0.24
C ALA A 203 21.38 1.32 1.53
N ASP A 204 20.22 1.89 1.85
CA ASP A 204 20.00 2.64 3.08
C ASP A 204 19.85 1.68 4.28
N ARG A 205 20.93 1.56 5.06
CA ARG A 205 20.99 0.66 6.21
C ARG A 205 20.02 1.05 7.31
N GLU A 206 19.82 2.34 7.56
CA GLU A 206 18.92 2.80 8.62
C GLU A 206 17.48 2.50 8.25
N LEU A 207 17.11 2.76 6.99
CA LEU A 207 15.79 2.40 6.46
C LEU A 207 15.55 0.89 6.51
N MET A 208 16.54 0.06 6.21
CA MET A 208 16.40 -1.40 6.26
C MET A 208 16.10 -1.94 7.67
N LEU A 209 16.49 -1.22 8.74
CA LEU A 209 16.13 -1.60 10.11
C LEU A 209 14.63 -1.46 10.40
N CYS A 210 13.88 -0.76 9.55
CA CYS A 210 12.45 -0.58 9.71
C CYS A 210 11.64 -1.80 9.22
N PHE A 211 12.20 -2.66 8.37
CA PHE A 211 11.44 -3.68 7.63
C PHE A 211 11.85 -5.12 7.94
N ASP A 212 10.88 -6.02 7.79
CA ASP A 212 11.10 -7.44 8.04
C ASP A 212 12.08 -8.03 7.02
N GLY A 213 13.10 -8.75 7.49
CA GLY A 213 14.14 -9.30 6.63
C GLY A 213 13.60 -10.27 5.57
N ASP A 214 12.56 -11.04 5.87
CA ASP A 214 12.00 -11.98 4.89
C ASP A 214 11.14 -11.25 3.84
N CYS A 215 10.46 -10.17 4.23
CA CYS A 215 9.77 -9.29 3.28
C CYS A 215 10.77 -8.58 2.35
N VAL A 216 11.91 -8.10 2.87
CA VAL A 216 12.96 -7.47 2.06
C VAL A 216 13.58 -8.48 1.08
N LYS A 217 13.88 -9.70 1.53
CA LYS A 217 14.35 -10.78 0.62
C LYS A 217 13.33 -11.08 -0.46
N ALA A 218 12.04 -11.17 -0.13
CA ALA A 218 10.96 -11.35 -1.08
C ALA A 218 10.91 -10.20 -2.11
N MET A 219 11.05 -8.94 -1.66
CA MET A 219 11.13 -7.78 -2.54
C MET A 219 12.27 -7.91 -3.54
N ILE A 220 13.47 -8.24 -3.07
CA ILE A 220 14.66 -8.39 -3.92
C ILE A 220 14.45 -9.50 -4.99
N LYS A 221 13.84 -10.64 -4.60
CA LYS A 221 13.57 -11.75 -5.52
C LYS A 221 12.70 -11.34 -6.72
N ILE A 222 11.69 -10.47 -6.50
CA ILE A 222 10.82 -9.95 -7.57
C ILE A 222 11.66 -9.39 -8.73
N PHE A 223 12.70 -8.62 -8.42
CA PHE A 223 13.54 -7.93 -9.41
C PHE A 223 14.71 -8.77 -9.91
N MET A 224 15.13 -9.81 -9.19
CA MET A 224 16.24 -10.69 -9.58
C MET A 224 15.85 -11.73 -10.64
N SER A 225 14.56 -12.00 -10.83
CA SER A 225 14.04 -12.95 -11.83
C SER A 225 14.42 -12.63 -13.30
N LYS A 226 15.06 -11.47 -13.56
CA LYS A 226 15.49 -11.00 -14.89
C LYS A 226 16.82 -11.53 -15.45
N LYS A 227 17.52 -12.48 -14.82
CA LYS A 227 18.76 -13.04 -15.43
C LYS A 227 18.54 -14.14 -16.49
N GLY A 228 17.32 -14.25 -17.06
CA GLY A 228 16.96 -15.30 -18.03
C GLY A 228 16.45 -14.85 -19.40
N SER A 229 16.47 -13.56 -19.75
CA SER A 229 16.13 -13.13 -21.12
C SER A 229 16.64 -11.73 -21.43
N ARG A 230 17.83 -11.66 -22.03
CA ARG A 230 18.16 -10.56 -22.94
C ARG A 230 17.23 -10.70 -24.14
N GLY A 231 16.15 -9.94 -24.16
CA GLY A 231 15.18 -9.91 -25.25
C GLY A 231 14.50 -8.54 -25.31
N ASN A 232 15.10 -7.66 -26.10
CA ASN A 232 14.50 -6.56 -26.86
C ASN A 232 13.38 -5.74 -26.19
N TYR A 233 13.75 -4.57 -25.68
CA TYR A 233 12.90 -3.38 -25.80
C TYR A 233 13.52 -2.52 -26.91
N VAL A 234 12.92 -2.61 -28.09
CA VAL A 234 12.97 -1.57 -29.12
C VAL A 234 11.71 -0.74 -28.95
#